data_AF-A0A1F9ETI5-F1
#
_entry.id   AF-A0A1F9ETI5-F1
#
_cell.length_a   1.000
_cell.length_b   1.000
_cell.length_c   1.000
_cell.angle_alpha   90.00
_cell.angle_beta   90.00
_cell.angle_gamma   90.00
#
_symmetry.space_group_name_H-M   'P 1'
#
loop_
_entity.id
_entity.type
_entity.pdbx_description
1 polymer ?
#
loop_
_entity_poly.entity_id
_entity_poly.type
_entity_poly.pdbx_seq_one_letter_code
_entity_poly.pdbx_strand_id
1 'polypeptide(L)'
;MKKNSRWFFIVFLIGMFIPDVSMGIEGLSGSTWGELTYESGDSLSGPSAQGYLKQGVDWITIHHYTLDTFAALHYRFRTDNSDYYNAFGPALGVELKKGPVNIGVQYYWERFTELHRSNNQLLVFVNWWYGWDLMKK
;
A
#
# COMPACT_ATOMS: atom_id res chain seq x y z
N MET A 1 -0.09 10.55 -29.20
CA MET A 1 -1.07 11.45 -28.51
C MET A 1 -0.67 11.57 -27.04
N LYS A 2 -0.14 12.72 -26.62
CA LYS A 2 0.22 13.02 -25.23
C LYS A 2 -1.06 13.34 -24.45
N LYS A 3 -1.45 12.46 -23.50
CA LYS A 3 -2.58 12.71 -22.61
C LYS A 3 -2.04 13.31 -21.31
N ASN A 4 -2.37 14.59 -21.10
CA ASN A 4 -1.97 15.40 -19.96
C ASN A 4 -2.46 14.79 -18.64
N SER A 5 -1.52 14.20 -17.90
CA SER A 5 -1.75 13.71 -16.54
C SER A 5 -1.54 14.84 -15.53
N ARG A 6 -2.40 15.85 -15.57
CA ARG A 6 -2.38 17.00 -14.64
C ARG A 6 -3.31 16.82 -13.42
N TRP A 7 -3.94 15.66 -13.29
CA TRP A 7 -4.92 15.38 -12.22
C TRP A 7 -4.33 14.72 -10.96
N PHE A 8 -3.06 14.30 -10.97
CA PHE A 8 -2.43 13.68 -9.79
C PHE A 8 -2.07 14.65 -8.65
N PHE A 9 -2.24 15.97 -8.84
CA PHE A 9 -1.89 16.98 -7.84
C PHE A 9 -3.00 17.33 -6.83
N ILE A 10 -4.21 16.77 -6.97
CA ILE A 10 -5.37 17.27 -6.21
C ILE A 10 -5.52 16.63 -4.82
N VAL A 11 -4.90 15.46 -4.55
CA VAL A 11 -5.02 14.81 -3.23
C VAL A 11 -4.11 15.44 -2.17
N PHE A 12 -3.03 16.12 -2.56
CA PHE A 12 -2.12 16.80 -1.63
C PHE A 12 -2.64 18.16 -1.10
N LEU A 13 -3.72 18.70 -1.70
CA LEU A 13 -4.18 20.06 -1.46
C LEU A 13 -5.33 20.19 -0.45
N ILE A 14 -5.98 19.10 -0.05
CA ILE A 14 -7.13 19.17 0.87
C ILE A 14 -6.68 19.51 2.31
N GLY A 15 -5.43 19.19 2.69
CA GLY A 15 -4.88 19.56 4.00
C GLY A 15 -4.41 21.01 4.14
N MET A 16 -4.19 21.74 3.02
CA MET A 16 -3.66 23.12 3.05
C MET A 16 -4.71 24.20 3.34
N PHE A 17 -5.99 23.86 3.43
CA PHE A 17 -7.09 24.83 3.59
C PHE A 17 -7.77 24.80 4.97
N ILE A 18 -7.19 24.11 5.97
CA ILE A 18 -7.65 24.23 7.37
C ILE A 18 -6.64 25.10 8.12
N PRO A 19 -6.91 26.41 8.30
CA PRO A 19 -5.92 27.39 8.72
C PRO A 19 -5.41 27.27 10.17
N ASP A 20 -5.90 26.32 10.97
CA ASP A 20 -5.56 26.19 12.41
C ASP A 20 -5.13 24.78 12.85
N VAL A 21 -4.85 23.86 11.91
CA VAL A 21 -4.31 22.54 12.25
C VAL A 21 -2.83 22.49 11.88
N SER A 22 -1.97 22.68 12.87
CA SER A 22 -0.54 22.36 12.75
C SER A 22 -0.39 20.85 12.65
N MET A 23 -0.25 20.32 11.44
CA MET A 23 0.06 18.91 11.20
C MET A 23 1.55 18.67 11.46
N GLY A 24 1.87 17.94 12.53
CA GLY A 24 3.23 17.50 12.85
C GLY A 24 3.40 16.02 12.50
N ILE A 25 4.65 15.56 12.37
CA ILE A 25 4.91 14.12 12.31
C ILE A 25 4.71 13.56 13.72
N GLU A 26 3.63 12.82 13.94
CA GLU A 26 3.32 12.15 15.22
C GLU A 26 4.00 10.78 15.33
N GLY A 27 4.24 10.11 14.19
CA GLY A 27 4.79 8.76 14.16
C GLY A 27 5.29 8.34 12.77
N LEU A 28 6.12 7.30 12.76
CA LEU A 28 6.64 6.66 11.54
C LEU A 28 6.26 5.18 11.56
N SER A 29 4.96 4.94 11.46
CA SER A 29 4.42 3.59 11.52
C SER A 29 4.55 2.84 10.20
N GLY A 30 4.74 1.54 10.29
CA GLY A 30 4.94 0.68 9.13
C GLY A 30 4.42 -0.72 9.38
N SER A 31 4.40 -1.49 8.30
CA SER A 31 3.96 -2.87 8.36
C SER A 31 4.43 -3.74 7.20
N THR A 32 4.40 -5.04 7.46
CA THR A 32 4.55 -6.07 6.45
C THR A 32 3.43 -7.05 6.59
N TRP A 33 2.96 -7.52 5.44
CA TRP A 33 2.12 -8.69 5.37
C TRP A 33 2.68 -9.58 4.28
N GLY A 34 2.62 -10.89 4.49
CA GLY A 34 3.09 -11.84 3.51
C GLY A 34 2.48 -13.21 3.71
N GLU A 35 2.43 -13.94 2.61
CA GLU A 35 1.91 -15.29 2.53
C GLU A 35 2.90 -16.12 1.70
N LEU A 36 3.18 -17.32 2.19
CA LEU A 36 3.92 -18.36 1.46
C LEU A 36 3.00 -19.56 1.32
N THR A 37 2.80 -20.03 0.09
CA THR A 37 1.97 -21.20 -0.19
C THR A 37 2.74 -22.20 -1.04
N TYR A 38 2.29 -23.46 -1.00
CA TYR A 38 2.70 -24.50 -1.93
C TYR A 38 1.44 -25.12 -2.52
N GLU A 39 1.31 -25.06 -3.84
CA GLU A 39 0.19 -25.65 -4.55
C GLU A 39 0.63 -27.00 -5.16
N SER A 40 -0.23 -28.01 -5.08
CA SER A 40 0.02 -29.35 -5.61
C SER A 40 -1.21 -29.83 -6.37
N GLY A 41 -1.37 -29.35 -7.59
CA GLY A 41 -2.44 -29.77 -8.50
C GLY A 41 -1.91 -30.09 -9.90
N ASP A 42 -2.77 -30.70 -10.72
CA ASP A 42 -2.42 -31.11 -12.08
C ASP A 42 -2.15 -29.92 -13.02
N SER A 43 -2.69 -28.74 -12.71
CA SER A 43 -2.57 -27.52 -13.53
C SER A 43 -1.73 -26.40 -12.92
N LEU A 44 -1.49 -26.43 -11.61
CA LEU A 44 -0.63 -25.50 -10.88
C LEU A 44 0.13 -26.26 -9.81
N SER A 45 1.46 -26.19 -9.87
CA SER A 45 2.36 -26.85 -8.94
C SER A 45 3.49 -25.91 -8.50
N GLY A 46 3.85 -26.01 -7.22
CA GLY A 46 5.03 -25.36 -6.67
C GLY A 46 4.74 -24.17 -5.77
N PRO A 47 5.82 -23.54 -5.27
CA PRO A 47 5.73 -22.48 -4.28
C PRO A 47 5.25 -21.15 -4.87
N SER A 48 4.52 -20.40 -4.04
CA SER A 48 4.19 -19.01 -4.30
C SER A 48 4.43 -18.15 -3.06
N ALA A 49 4.73 -16.88 -3.29
CA ALA A 49 4.98 -15.88 -2.28
C ALA A 49 4.33 -14.56 -2.69
N GLN A 50 3.57 -13.95 -1.79
CA GLN A 50 3.00 -12.63 -2.02
C GLN A 50 3.03 -11.81 -0.74
N GLY A 51 3.04 -10.49 -0.89
CA GLY A 51 3.05 -9.62 0.27
C GLY A 51 3.27 -8.17 -0.06
N TYR A 52 3.48 -7.40 1.01
CA TYR A 52 3.90 -6.02 0.92
C TYR A 52 4.78 -5.61 2.10
N LEU A 53 5.54 -4.55 1.87
CA LEU A 53 6.17 -3.70 2.88
C LEU A 53 5.56 -2.30 2.78
N LYS A 54 5.13 -1.72 3.89
CA LYS A 54 4.50 -0.40 3.97
C LYS A 54 5.23 0.45 5.01
N GLN A 55 5.50 1.70 4.66
CA GLN A 55 6.01 2.73 5.57
C GLN A 55 5.15 3.98 5.45
N GLY A 56 4.63 4.42 6.59
CA GLY A 56 3.72 5.53 6.75
C GLY A 56 4.31 6.67 7.59
N VAL A 57 3.58 7.78 7.55
CA VAL A 57 3.75 8.98 8.36
C VAL A 57 2.40 9.29 8.99
N ASP A 58 2.35 9.23 10.31
CA ASP A 58 1.18 9.61 11.09
C ASP A 58 1.19 11.13 11.29
N TRP A 59 0.13 11.81 10.84
CA TRP A 59 0.08 13.28 10.81
C TRP A 59 -0.73 13.91 11.94
N ILE A 60 -1.85 13.28 12.29
CA ILE A 60 -2.76 13.78 13.30
C ILE A 60 -3.57 12.65 13.90
N THR A 61 -3.66 12.65 15.23
CA THR A 61 -4.50 11.73 15.99
C THR A 61 -5.63 12.49 16.67
N ILE A 62 -6.87 12.16 16.32
CA ILE A 62 -8.08 12.70 16.93
C ILE A 62 -8.79 11.55 17.66
N HIS A 63 -8.81 11.61 18.99
CA HIS A 63 -9.29 10.52 19.86
C HIS A 63 -8.56 9.20 19.61
N HIS A 64 -9.21 8.25 18.92
CA HIS A 64 -8.68 6.92 18.61
C HIS A 64 -8.41 6.74 17.11
N TYR A 65 -8.47 7.82 16.33
CA TYR A 65 -8.30 7.80 14.88
C TYR A 65 -7.05 8.57 14.49
N THR A 66 -6.15 7.92 13.75
CA THR A 66 -4.92 8.53 13.24
C THR A 66 -4.95 8.58 11.72
N LEU A 67 -4.71 9.75 11.14
CA LEU A 67 -4.57 9.93 9.69
C LEU A 67 -3.11 9.69 9.28
N ASP A 68 -2.93 8.80 8.32
CA ASP A 68 -1.62 8.38 7.82
C ASP A 68 -1.53 8.50 6.30
N THR A 69 -0.38 8.94 5.81
CA THR A 69 0.00 8.76 4.41
C THR A 69 1.14 7.76 4.33
N PHE A 70 1.12 6.87 3.33
CA PHE A 70 2.13 5.83 3.22
C PHE A 70 2.65 5.61 1.80
N ALA A 71 3.85 5.05 1.76
CA ALA A 71 4.38 4.35 0.60
C ALA A 71 4.42 2.85 0.90
N ALA A 72 4.09 2.04 -0.10
CA ALA A 72 4.17 0.60 -0.01
C ALA A 72 4.86 -0.01 -1.22
N LEU A 73 5.36 -1.22 -1.05
CA LEU A 73 5.97 -2.04 -2.08
C LEU A 73 5.32 -3.41 -2.03
N HIS A 74 4.60 -3.75 -3.09
CA HIS A 74 3.93 -5.03 -3.24
C HIS A 74 4.76 -5.97 -4.10
N TYR A 75 4.72 -7.26 -3.76
CA TYR A 75 5.34 -8.32 -4.53
C TYR A 75 4.42 -9.53 -4.62
N ARG A 76 4.46 -10.21 -5.76
CA ARG A 76 3.87 -11.53 -5.98
C ARG A 76 4.79 -12.35 -6.87
N PHE A 77 5.03 -13.58 -6.46
CA PHE A 77 5.87 -14.54 -7.14
C PHE A 77 5.21 -15.93 -7.07
N ARG A 78 5.29 -16.67 -8.15
CA ARG A 78 4.91 -18.08 -8.26
C ARG A 78 5.81 -18.75 -9.29
N THR A 79 6.09 -20.04 -9.09
CA THR A 79 6.86 -20.86 -10.03
C THR A 79 6.08 -21.16 -11.31
N ASP A 80 4.86 -21.67 -11.16
CA ASP A 80 4.00 -21.99 -12.30
C ASP A 80 3.13 -20.80 -12.71
N ASN A 81 2.95 -20.65 -14.02
CA ASN A 81 2.21 -19.53 -14.63
C ASN A 81 2.74 -18.15 -14.21
N SER A 82 4.06 -18.07 -13.95
CA SER A 82 4.79 -16.86 -13.56
C SER A 82 4.48 -15.69 -14.49
N ASP A 83 4.40 -15.96 -15.80
CA ASP A 83 4.18 -14.96 -16.83
C ASP A 83 2.99 -14.04 -16.54
N TYR A 84 1.89 -14.59 -16.02
CA TYR A 84 0.63 -13.87 -15.79
C TYR A 84 0.40 -13.50 -14.32
N TYR A 85 1.19 -14.05 -13.40
CA TYR A 85 0.99 -13.89 -11.95
C TYR A 85 2.02 -12.95 -11.32
N ASN A 86 3.29 -13.11 -11.70
CA ASN A 86 4.39 -12.42 -11.07
C ASN A 86 4.30 -10.93 -11.33
N ALA A 87 4.34 -10.18 -10.24
CA ALA A 87 4.20 -8.75 -10.29
C ALA A 87 4.93 -8.09 -9.13
N PHE A 88 5.37 -6.88 -9.39
CA PHE A 88 6.00 -6.03 -8.41
C PHE A 88 5.57 -4.59 -8.64
N GLY A 89 5.37 -3.83 -7.57
CA GLY A 89 5.04 -2.43 -7.76
C GLY A 89 5.03 -1.59 -6.49
N PRO A 90 5.41 -0.31 -6.60
CA PRO A 90 5.18 0.66 -5.53
C PRO A 90 3.69 1.04 -5.47
N ALA A 91 3.27 1.50 -4.30
CA ALA A 91 1.98 2.16 -4.10
C ALA A 91 2.16 3.39 -3.19
N LEU A 92 1.27 4.36 -3.35
CA LEU A 92 1.10 5.48 -2.43
C LEU A 92 -0.35 5.53 -1.98
N GLY A 93 -0.59 5.85 -0.71
CA GLY A 93 -1.94 5.86 -0.17
C GLY A 93 -2.12 6.71 1.06
N VAL A 94 -3.38 6.74 1.49
CA VAL A 94 -3.83 7.39 2.71
C VAL A 94 -4.70 6.40 3.47
N GLU A 95 -4.52 6.30 4.78
CA GLU A 95 -5.35 5.47 5.64
C GLU A 95 -5.73 6.16 6.95
N LEU A 96 -6.86 5.71 7.49
CA LEU A 96 -7.30 6.02 8.84
C LEU A 96 -7.09 4.79 9.71
N LYS A 97 -6.33 4.95 10.79
CA LYS A 97 -5.99 3.88 11.74
C LYS A 97 -6.83 4.01 13.00
N LYS A 98 -7.35 2.89 13.51
CA LYS A 98 -8.03 2.79 14.81
C LYS A 98 -7.65 1.48 15.48
N GLY A 99 -6.70 1.53 16.41
CA GLY A 99 -6.17 0.34 17.07
C GLY A 99 -5.58 -0.63 16.02
N PRO A 100 -6.03 -1.89 15.96
CA PRO A 100 -5.54 -2.86 14.96
C PRO A 100 -6.19 -2.73 13.58
N VAL A 101 -7.22 -1.87 13.41
CA VAL A 101 -7.97 -1.75 12.15
C VAL A 101 -7.51 -0.52 11.38
N ASN A 102 -7.25 -0.69 10.08
CA ASN A 102 -6.88 0.37 9.16
C ASN A 102 -7.81 0.34 7.96
N ILE A 103 -8.34 1.49 7.56
CA ILE A 103 -9.14 1.63 6.34
C ILE A 103 -8.48 2.68 5.47
N GLY A 104 -8.27 2.38 4.19
CA GLY A 104 -7.54 3.30 3.33
C GLY A 104 -7.79 3.10 1.86
N VAL A 105 -7.16 4.00 1.11
CA VAL A 105 -7.11 3.98 -0.34
C VAL A 105 -5.66 4.11 -0.79
N GLN A 106 -5.29 3.35 -1.81
CA GLN A 106 -3.97 3.43 -2.42
C GLN A 106 -4.05 3.43 -3.94
N TYR A 107 -3.08 4.10 -4.56
CA TYR A 107 -2.80 3.99 -5.97
C TYR A 107 -1.57 3.10 -6.15
N TYR A 108 -1.76 1.99 -6.86
CA TYR A 108 -0.77 0.93 -7.04
C TYR A 108 -0.32 0.88 -8.50
N TRP A 109 1.00 0.95 -8.72
CA TRP A 109 1.62 0.81 -10.05
C TRP A 109 2.17 -0.60 -10.21
N GLU A 110 1.30 -1.51 -10.60
CA GLU A 110 1.63 -2.91 -10.82
C GLU A 110 2.47 -3.07 -12.11
N ARG A 111 3.56 -3.82 -12.02
CA ARG A 111 4.35 -4.23 -13.18
C ARG A 111 4.46 -5.74 -13.20
N PHE A 112 3.94 -6.35 -14.26
CA PHE A 112 4.13 -7.76 -14.55
C PHE A 112 5.55 -7.96 -15.06
N THR A 113 6.34 -8.76 -14.35
CA THR A 113 7.77 -8.90 -14.56
C THR A 113 8.12 -9.53 -15.91
N GLU A 114 7.33 -10.50 -16.35
CA GLU A 114 7.56 -11.33 -17.53
C GLU A 114 6.84 -10.77 -18.76
N LEU A 115 5.58 -10.34 -18.59
CA LEU A 115 4.79 -9.75 -19.67
C LEU A 115 5.22 -8.31 -20.04
N HIS A 116 6.15 -7.71 -19.29
CA HIS A 116 6.60 -6.33 -19.48
C HIS A 116 5.44 -5.32 -19.58
N ARG A 117 4.33 -5.62 -18.89
CA ARG A 117 3.09 -4.83 -18.90
C ARG A 117 2.93 -4.14 -17.55
N SER A 118 2.47 -2.89 -17.57
CA SER A 118 2.07 -2.18 -16.37
C SER A 118 0.55 -2.05 -16.28
N ASN A 119 0.01 -2.15 -15.07
CA ASN A 119 -1.37 -1.86 -14.77
C ASN A 119 -1.44 -0.90 -13.56
N ASN A 120 -2.27 0.12 -13.62
CA ASN A 120 -2.43 1.07 -12.53
C ASN A 120 -3.79 0.89 -11.89
N GLN A 121 -3.83 0.74 -10.57
CA GLN A 121 -5.03 0.39 -9.85
C GLN A 121 -5.28 1.36 -8.70
N LEU A 122 -6.53 1.79 -8.53
CA LEU A 122 -6.99 2.45 -7.31
C LEU A 122 -7.66 1.38 -6.44
N LEU A 123 -7.13 1.15 -5.25
CA LEU A 123 -7.58 0.10 -4.35
C LEU A 123 -8.10 0.72 -3.07
N VAL A 124 -9.29 0.29 -2.64
CA VAL A 124 -9.82 0.55 -1.30
C VAL A 124 -9.62 -0.71 -0.48
N PHE A 125 -9.09 -0.57 0.74
CA PHE A 125 -8.76 -1.72 1.58
C PHE A 125 -9.21 -1.52 3.03
N VAL A 126 -9.38 -2.66 3.70
CA VAL A 126 -9.49 -2.77 5.15
C VAL A 126 -8.46 -3.79 5.60
N ASN A 127 -7.68 -3.41 6.61
CA ASN A 127 -6.64 -4.23 7.21
C ASN A 127 -6.95 -4.42 8.70
N TRP A 128 -6.63 -5.61 9.23
CA TRP A 128 -6.75 -5.90 10.65
C TRP A 128 -5.50 -6.61 11.17
N TRP A 129 -4.49 -5.84 11.57
CA TRP A 129 -3.21 -6.33 12.11
C TRP A 129 -2.49 -5.23 12.91
N TYR A 130 -1.45 -5.59 13.67
CA TYR A 130 -0.62 -4.65 14.43
C TYR A 130 0.72 -4.39 13.76
N GLY A 131 1.07 -3.11 13.60
CA GLY A 131 2.32 -2.68 12.99
C GLY A 131 3.43 -2.38 13.98
N TRP A 132 4.49 -1.83 13.42
CA TRP A 132 5.55 -1.18 14.18
C TRP A 132 5.45 0.34 14.01
N ASP A 133 6.10 1.06 14.92
CA ASP A 133 6.29 2.50 14.87
C ASP A 133 7.75 2.80 15.22
N LEU A 134 8.47 3.38 14.27
CA LEU A 134 9.90 3.66 14.41
C LEU A 134 10.19 4.85 15.34
N MET A 135 9.19 5.67 15.65
CA MET A 135 9.34 6.79 16.60
C MET A 135 8.96 6.41 18.04
N LYS A 136 8.34 5.25 18.25
CA LYS A 136 7.92 4.79 19.57
C LYS A 136 9.10 4.14 20.30
N LYS A 137 9.49 4.70 21.44
CA LYS A 137 10.51 4.15 22.35
C LYS A 137 9.95 3.02 23.20
#